data_AF-A0A523NZ43-F1
#
_entry.id   AF-A0A523NZ43-F1
#
_cell.length_a   1.000
_cell.length_b   1.000
_cell.length_c   1.000
_cell.angle_alpha   90.00
_cell.angle_beta   90.00
_cell.angle_gamma   90.00
#
_symmetry.space_group_name_H-M   'P 1'
#
loop_
_entity.id
_entity.type
_entity.pdbx_description
1 polymer ?
#
loop_
_entity_poly.entity_id
_entity_poly.type
_entity_poly.pdbx_seq_one_letter_code
_entity_poly.pdbx_strand_id
1 'polypeptide(L)'
;MEYVCEVHGGNTWFRFETEAEAEQESTLMDHQVAKHFRRAQEKAIETYKPTSTVYIEQNIGLKAHIQHEMPLFLTLRDNEGGGLATAMLPPGGCDDPKFKIIIVGKGNRDPYPEHETEIQALGVHFGLTLDREHCFPYR
;
A
#
# COMPACT_ATOMS: atom_id res chain seq x y z
N MET A 1 5.46 7.24 -8.76
CA MET A 1 5.57 6.93 -7.32
C MET A 1 5.72 8.24 -6.58
N GLU A 2 5.20 8.29 -5.35
CA GLU A 2 5.23 9.49 -4.51
C GLU A 2 6.02 9.23 -3.23
N TYR A 3 6.84 10.19 -2.80
CA TYR A 3 7.57 10.10 -1.54
C TYR A 3 6.61 10.17 -0.35
N VAL A 4 6.84 9.34 0.68
CA VAL A 4 6.03 9.28 1.90
C VAL A 4 6.87 9.72 3.10
N CYS A 5 7.88 8.92 3.46
CA CYS A 5 8.78 9.22 4.58
C CYS A 5 10.10 8.46 4.43
N GLU A 6 11.13 8.94 5.14
CA GLU A 6 12.46 8.34 5.18
C GLU A 6 12.87 8.12 6.64
N VAL A 7 13.70 7.09 6.87
CA VAL A 7 14.36 6.86 8.16
C VAL A 7 15.84 7.21 8.06
N HIS A 8 16.42 7.67 9.18
CA HIS A 8 17.85 7.93 9.29
C HIS A 8 18.67 6.72 8.78
N GLY A 9 19.34 6.89 7.63
CA GLY A 9 20.01 5.81 6.90
C GLY A 9 19.70 5.80 5.40
N GLY A 10 18.66 6.54 4.96
CA GLY A 10 18.35 6.79 3.56
C GLY A 10 17.28 5.85 2.96
N ASN A 11 16.87 4.83 3.71
CA ASN A 11 15.77 3.97 3.30
C ASN A 11 14.45 4.76 3.28
N THR A 12 13.76 4.71 2.16
CA THR A 12 12.63 5.60 1.86
C THR A 12 11.39 4.82 1.46
N TRP A 13 10.25 5.19 2.04
CA TRP A 13 8.95 4.71 1.64
C TRP A 13 8.38 5.55 0.49
N PHE A 14 7.90 4.85 -0.53
CA PHE A 14 7.18 5.43 -1.65
C PHE A 14 5.79 4.82 -1.78
N ARG A 15 4.81 5.65 -2.15
CA ARG A 15 3.48 5.21 -2.56
C ARG A 15 3.45 4.97 -4.07
N PHE A 16 2.79 3.89 -4.46
CA PHE A 16 2.44 3.62 -5.86
C PHE A 16 0.92 3.54 -6.02
N GLU A 17 0.44 4.07 -7.13
CA GLU A 17 -1.00 4.34 -7.34
C GLU A 17 -1.53 3.74 -8.64
N THR A 18 -0.65 3.13 -9.43
CA THR A 18 -1.01 2.55 -10.73
C THR A 18 -0.74 1.06 -10.78
N GLU A 19 -1.52 0.38 -11.61
CA GLU A 19 -1.31 -1.05 -11.89
C GLU A 19 0.09 -1.31 -12.48
N ALA A 20 0.55 -0.42 -13.37
CA ALA A 20 1.89 -0.52 -13.98
C ALA A 20 3.01 -0.44 -12.95
N GLU A 21 2.89 0.43 -11.93
CA GLU A 21 3.85 0.45 -10.81
C GLU A 21 3.74 -0.81 -9.97
N ALA A 22 2.53 -1.29 -9.67
CA ALA A 22 2.33 -2.50 -8.90
C ALA A 22 2.93 -3.75 -9.59
N GLU A 23 2.91 -3.82 -10.93
CA GLU A 23 3.56 -4.86 -11.72
C GLU A 23 5.09 -4.78 -11.64
N GLN A 24 5.64 -3.57 -11.70
CA GLN A 24 7.07 -3.33 -11.47
C GLN A 24 7.48 -3.77 -10.06
N GLU A 25 6.69 -3.41 -9.04
CA GLU A 25 6.93 -3.84 -7.66
C GLU A 25 6.87 -5.36 -7.51
N SER A 26 5.91 -6.00 -8.16
CA SER A 26 5.78 -7.45 -8.10
C SER A 26 7.01 -8.16 -8.66
N THR A 27 7.56 -7.61 -9.74
CA THR A 27 8.78 -8.12 -10.38
C THR A 27 10.01 -7.87 -9.50
N LEU A 28 10.16 -6.66 -8.98
CA LEU A 28 11.30 -6.28 -8.14
C LEU A 28 11.35 -7.06 -6.84
N MET A 29 10.19 -7.23 -6.22
CA MET A 29 10.05 -7.81 -4.89
C MET A 29 9.83 -9.32 -4.89
N ASP A 30 9.71 -9.94 -6.07
CA ASP A 30 9.46 -11.37 -6.23
C ASP A 30 8.23 -11.85 -5.43
N HIS A 31 7.14 -11.07 -5.48
CA HIS A 31 5.85 -11.43 -4.89
C HIS A 31 4.67 -10.76 -5.61
N GLN A 32 3.44 -11.21 -5.36
CA GLN A 32 2.27 -10.88 -6.17
C GLN A 32 1.52 -9.61 -5.69
N VAL A 33 2.18 -8.49 -5.44
CA VAL A 33 1.49 -7.28 -4.95
C VAL A 33 0.50 -6.69 -5.96
N ALA A 34 0.79 -6.78 -7.27
CA ALA A 34 -0.12 -6.37 -8.35
C ALA A 34 -1.46 -7.12 -8.31
N LYS A 35 -1.47 -8.36 -7.82
CA LYS A 35 -2.71 -9.12 -7.64
C LYS A 35 -3.60 -8.51 -6.54
N HIS A 36 -3.00 -8.03 -5.46
CA HIS A 36 -3.72 -7.35 -4.39
C HIS A 36 -4.23 -5.98 -4.85
N PHE A 37 -3.39 -5.24 -5.58
CA PHE A 37 -3.75 -3.95 -6.18
C PHE A 37 -5.00 -4.06 -7.06
N ARG A 38 -4.99 -4.98 -8.05
CA ARG A 38 -6.12 -5.18 -8.97
C ARG A 38 -7.40 -5.57 -8.24
N ARG A 39 -7.32 -6.50 -7.29
CA ARG A 39 -8.48 -6.93 -6.50
C ARG A 39 -9.09 -5.79 -5.68
N ALA A 40 -8.25 -4.94 -5.09
CA ALA A 40 -8.71 -3.77 -4.36
C ALA A 40 -9.40 -2.77 -5.28
N GLN A 41 -8.84 -2.53 -6.47
CA GLN A 41 -9.42 -1.64 -7.47
C GLN A 41 -10.76 -2.17 -8.00
N GLU A 42 -10.85 -3.46 -8.32
CA GLU A 42 -12.10 -4.12 -8.72
C GLU A 42 -13.18 -3.95 -7.64
N LYS A 43 -12.84 -4.23 -6.38
CA LYS A 43 -13.76 -4.04 -5.25
C LYS A 43 -14.20 -2.57 -5.08
N ALA A 44 -13.28 -1.62 -5.26
CA ALA A 44 -13.61 -0.20 -5.19
C ALA A 44 -14.59 0.20 -6.32
N ILE A 45 -14.41 -0.33 -7.53
CA ILE A 45 -15.32 -0.12 -8.65
C ILE A 45 -16.71 -0.73 -8.35
N GLU A 46 -16.76 -1.97 -7.85
CA GLU A 46 -18.01 -2.68 -7.56
C GLU A 46 -18.86 -2.01 -6.47
N THR A 47 -18.23 -1.32 -5.52
CA THR A 47 -18.91 -0.63 -4.42
C THR A 47 -19.44 0.76 -4.80
N TYR A 48 -19.03 1.29 -5.94
CA TYR A 48 -19.46 2.62 -6.38
C TYR A 48 -20.95 2.64 -6.74
N LYS A 49 -21.70 3.53 -6.10
CA LYS A 49 -23.11 3.80 -6.40
C LYS A 49 -23.25 5.20 -6.96
N PRO A 50 -23.45 5.37 -8.27
CA PRO A 50 -23.57 6.69 -8.87
C PRO A 50 -24.80 7.41 -8.33
N THR A 51 -24.61 8.66 -7.90
CA THR A 51 -25.70 9.55 -7.44
C THR A 51 -26.25 10.43 -8.55
N SER A 52 -25.51 10.62 -9.63
CA SER A 52 -25.91 11.37 -10.83
C SER A 52 -26.21 10.43 -12.00
N THR A 53 -27.11 10.85 -12.89
CA THR A 53 -27.37 10.20 -14.19
C THR A 53 -26.48 10.74 -15.31
N VAL A 54 -25.72 11.81 -15.06
CA VAL A 54 -24.83 12.44 -16.05
C VAL A 54 -23.52 11.67 -16.13
N TYR A 55 -23.20 11.12 -17.30
CA TYR A 55 -22.03 10.26 -17.51
C TYR A 55 -20.69 10.88 -17.06
N ILE A 56 -20.48 12.18 -17.30
CA ILE A 56 -19.26 12.88 -16.87
C ILE A 56 -19.16 12.92 -15.35
N GLU A 57 -20.25 13.29 -14.66
CA GLU A 57 -20.30 13.33 -13.20
C GLU A 57 -20.14 11.94 -12.59
N GLN A 58 -20.74 10.92 -13.22
CA GLN A 58 -20.54 9.53 -12.83
C GLN A 58 -19.08 9.12 -12.89
N ASN A 59 -18.34 9.49 -13.96
CA ASN A 59 -16.93 9.17 -14.10
C ASN A 59 -16.04 9.92 -13.11
N ILE A 60 -16.34 11.19 -12.85
CA ILE A 60 -15.64 11.99 -11.84
C ILE A 60 -15.85 11.36 -10.46
N GLY A 61 -17.10 11.05 -10.13
CA GLY A 61 -17.46 10.39 -8.87
C GLY A 61 -16.82 9.01 -8.73
N LEU A 62 -16.77 8.21 -9.81
CA LEU A 62 -16.12 6.90 -9.80
C LEU A 62 -14.63 7.02 -9.50
N LYS A 63 -13.92 7.95 -10.15
CA LYS A 63 -12.49 8.17 -9.89
C LYS A 63 -12.22 8.59 -8.45
N ALA A 64 -13.01 9.53 -7.93
CA ALA A 64 -12.89 9.98 -6.55
C ALA A 64 -13.20 8.86 -5.54
N HIS A 65 -14.23 8.06 -5.82
CA HIS A 65 -14.60 6.89 -5.03
C HIS A 65 -13.49 5.84 -5.00
N ILE A 66 -12.92 5.49 -6.17
CA ILE A 66 -11.79 4.57 -6.24
C ILE A 66 -10.61 5.10 -5.43
N GLN A 67 -10.25 6.37 -5.58
CA GLN A 67 -9.15 6.97 -4.83
C GLN A 67 -9.37 6.93 -3.31
N HIS A 68 -10.62 7.08 -2.87
CA HIS A 68 -10.97 7.05 -1.45
C HIS A 68 -10.99 5.63 -0.85
N GLU A 69 -11.49 4.65 -1.60
CA GLU A 69 -11.64 3.26 -1.15
C GLU A 69 -10.37 2.42 -1.33
N MET A 70 -9.44 2.86 -2.18
CA MET A 70 -8.20 2.13 -2.43
C MET A 70 -7.31 2.09 -1.17
N PRO A 71 -6.80 0.91 -0.79
CA PRO A 71 -5.71 0.79 0.18
C PRO A 71 -4.51 1.61 -0.24
N LEU A 72 -3.70 2.04 0.73
CA LEU A 72 -2.39 2.60 0.44
C LEU A 72 -1.43 1.45 0.12
N PHE A 73 -0.86 1.48 -1.07
CA PHE A 73 0.18 0.55 -1.49
C PHE A 73 1.53 1.26 -1.49
N LEU A 74 2.47 0.69 -0.72
CA LEU A 74 3.73 1.32 -0.37
C LEU A 74 4.89 0.36 -0.63
N THR A 75 6.05 0.91 -0.98
CA THR A 75 7.29 0.18 -1.21
C THR A 75 8.44 0.87 -0.48
N LEU A 76 9.22 0.10 0.28
CA LEU A 76 10.42 0.54 0.96
C LEU A 76 11.60 0.31 0.04
N ARG A 77 12.37 1.37 -0.22
CA ARG A 77 13.56 1.33 -1.06
C ARG A 77 14.82 1.67 -0.29
N ASP A 78 15.92 1.05 -0.69
CA ASP A 78 17.26 1.51 -0.31
C ASP A 78 17.70 2.73 -1.16
N ASN A 79 18.88 3.26 -0.84
CA ASN A 79 19.48 4.42 -1.52
C ASN A 79 19.84 4.16 -3.00
N GLU A 80 19.92 2.90 -3.43
CA GLU A 80 20.19 2.51 -4.82
C GLU A 80 18.89 2.24 -5.60
N GLY A 81 17.73 2.35 -4.94
CA GLY A 81 16.41 2.06 -5.49
C GLY A 81 16.04 0.57 -5.43
N GLY A 82 16.80 -0.26 -4.73
CA GLY A 82 16.47 -1.66 -4.47
C GLY A 82 15.24 -1.80 -3.58
N GLY A 83 14.40 -2.80 -3.85
CA GLY A 83 13.18 -3.08 -3.08
C GLY A 83 13.47 -3.91 -1.84
N LEU A 84 13.07 -3.40 -0.67
CA LEU A 84 13.29 -4.00 0.65
C LEU A 84 12.02 -4.66 1.19
N ALA A 85 10.91 -3.93 1.19
CA ALA A 85 9.60 -4.40 1.63
C ALA A 85 8.45 -3.69 0.90
N THR A 86 7.26 -4.27 0.92
CA THR A 86 6.01 -3.60 0.53
C THR A 86 5.03 -3.58 1.68
N ALA A 87 4.16 -2.58 1.71
CA ALA A 87 3.08 -2.48 2.67
C ALA A 87 1.75 -2.17 1.97
N MET A 88 0.67 -2.80 2.46
CA MET A 88 -0.71 -2.50 2.13
C MET A 88 -1.39 -2.03 3.42
N LEU A 89 -1.66 -0.73 3.51
CA LEU A 89 -2.29 -0.08 4.66
C LEU A 89 -3.75 0.29 4.35
N PRO A 90 -4.58 0.59 5.36
CA PRO A 90 -5.97 0.95 5.13
C PRO A 90 -6.10 2.21 4.28
N PRO A 91 -7.26 2.43 3.62
CA PRO A 91 -7.49 3.64 2.84
C PRO A 91 -7.26 4.91 3.66
N GLY A 92 -6.55 5.87 3.07
CA GLY A 92 -6.18 7.12 3.75
C GLY A 92 -5.16 6.99 4.89
N GLY A 93 -4.68 5.78 5.21
CA GLY A 93 -3.76 5.55 6.33
C GLY A 93 -4.44 5.65 7.70
N CYS A 94 -5.77 5.64 7.75
CA CYS A 94 -6.54 5.69 8.98
C CYS A 94 -6.68 4.29 9.59
N ASP A 95 -6.59 4.19 10.91
CA ASP A 95 -6.77 2.90 11.59
C ASP A 95 -8.18 2.33 11.33
N ASP A 96 -8.23 1.12 10.77
CA ASP A 96 -9.45 0.35 10.56
C ASP A 96 -9.23 -1.07 11.10
N PRO A 97 -9.86 -1.42 12.25
CA PRO A 97 -9.73 -2.74 12.84
C PRO A 97 -10.20 -3.90 11.95
N LYS A 98 -10.97 -3.63 10.89
CA LYS A 98 -11.43 -4.63 9.92
C LYS A 98 -10.49 -4.77 8.73
N PHE A 99 -9.56 -3.83 8.56
CA PHE A 99 -8.59 -3.87 7.48
C PHE A 99 -7.41 -4.75 7.87
N LYS A 100 -7.09 -5.71 7.01
CA LYS A 100 -5.90 -6.53 7.19
C LYS A 100 -4.69 -5.82 6.60
N ILE A 101 -3.86 -5.26 7.47
CA ILE A 101 -2.55 -4.72 7.10
C ILE A 101 -1.65 -5.87 6.65
N ILE A 102 -0.93 -5.67 5.56
CA ILE A 102 0.04 -6.64 5.04
C ILE A 102 1.35 -5.91 4.78
N ILE A 103 2.43 -6.34 5.44
CA ILE A 103 3.79 -5.86 5.22
C ILE A 103 4.67 -7.06 4.92
N VAL A 104 5.31 -7.07 3.75
CA VAL A 104 6.00 -8.26 3.22
C VAL A 104 7.33 -7.86 2.61
N GLY A 105 8.39 -8.57 2.98
CA GLY A 105 9.72 -8.43 2.40
C GLY A 105 9.87 -9.18 1.08
N LYS A 106 10.99 -8.94 0.39
CA LYS A 106 11.32 -9.59 -0.88
C LYS A 106 11.22 -11.12 -0.80
N GLY A 107 10.56 -11.74 -1.78
CA GLY A 107 10.34 -13.18 -1.84
C GLY A 107 9.33 -13.70 -0.82
N ASN A 108 8.37 -12.88 -0.39
CA ASN A 108 7.39 -13.19 0.67
C ASN A 108 8.01 -13.47 2.05
N ARG A 109 9.17 -12.86 2.35
CA ARG A 109 9.91 -13.06 3.61
C ARG A 109 9.46 -12.07 4.69
N ASP A 110 9.65 -12.46 5.95
CA ASP A 110 9.42 -11.58 7.11
C ASP A 110 10.31 -10.34 7.02
N PRO A 111 9.74 -9.12 6.89
CA PRO A 111 10.52 -7.90 6.78
C PRO A 111 10.96 -7.37 8.15
N TYR A 112 10.32 -7.79 9.25
CA TYR A 112 10.60 -7.24 10.58
C TYR A 112 12.03 -7.50 11.08
N PRO A 113 12.63 -8.69 10.89
CA PRO A 113 14.01 -8.92 11.32
C PRO A 113 15.04 -7.93 10.75
N GLU A 114 14.78 -7.37 9.57
CA GLU A 114 15.73 -6.50 8.86
C GLU A 114 15.28 -5.04 8.81
N HIS A 115 13.97 -4.76 8.88
CA HIS A 115 13.39 -3.45 8.55
C HIS A 115 12.37 -2.92 9.59
N GLU A 116 12.45 -3.39 10.85
CA GLU A 116 11.53 -2.96 11.91
C GLU A 116 11.53 -1.44 12.13
N THR A 117 12.70 -0.79 12.04
CA THR A 117 12.82 0.66 12.24
C THR A 117 12.10 1.44 11.14
N GLU A 118 12.24 1.00 9.88
CA GLU A 118 11.57 1.57 8.72
C GLU A 118 10.06 1.36 8.77
N ILE A 119 9.62 0.19 9.22
CA ILE A 119 8.20 -0.10 9.43
C ILE A 119 7.63 0.77 10.55
N GLN A 120 8.37 0.94 11.66
CA GLN A 120 7.94 1.80 12.77
C GLN A 120 7.80 3.25 12.33
N ALA A 121 8.74 3.78 11.54
CA ALA A 121 8.65 5.15 11.03
C ALA A 121 7.45 5.35 10.11
N LEU A 122 7.12 4.36 9.28
CA LEU A 122 5.90 4.37 8.48
C LEU A 122 4.65 4.41 9.37
N GLY A 123 4.63 3.62 10.44
CA GLY A 123 3.57 3.64 11.44
C GLY A 123 3.41 5.03 12.06
N VAL A 124 4.50 5.64 12.51
CA VAL A 124 4.50 7.01 13.05
C VAL A 124 3.99 8.03 12.03
N HIS A 125 4.37 7.91 10.76
CA HIS A 125 3.92 8.81 9.69
C HIS A 125 2.40 8.81 9.52
N PHE A 126 1.78 7.62 9.58
CA PHE A 126 0.32 7.47 9.44
C PHE A 126 -0.44 7.45 10.79
N GLY A 127 0.26 7.50 11.92
CA GLY A 127 -0.35 7.33 13.24
C GLY A 127 -0.89 5.91 13.49
N LEU A 128 -0.30 4.90 12.84
CA LEU A 128 -0.66 3.49 12.94
C LEU A 128 0.35 2.72 13.81
N THR A 129 -0.14 1.68 14.50
CA THR A 129 0.72 0.73 15.20
C THR A 129 0.98 -0.47 14.29
N LEU A 130 2.18 -0.54 13.71
CA LEU A 130 2.56 -1.56 12.73
C LEU A 130 3.36 -2.70 13.39
N ASP A 131 2.76 -3.35 14.39
CA ASP A 131 3.40 -4.45 15.11
C ASP A 131 3.51 -5.72 14.26
N ARG A 132 4.62 -6.45 14.44
CA ARG A 132 4.90 -7.72 13.75
C ARG A 132 3.78 -8.74 13.89
N GLU A 133 3.10 -8.76 15.04
CA GLU A 133 2.03 -9.70 15.36
C GLU A 133 0.77 -9.53 14.49
N HIS A 134 0.61 -8.35 13.86
CA HIS A 134 -0.61 -7.97 13.13
C HIS A 134 -0.38 -7.68 11.63
N CYS A 135 0.88 -7.61 11.18
CA CYS A 135 1.21 -7.02 9.88
C CYS A 135 1.92 -7.94 8.88
N PHE A 136 2.76 -8.90 9.29
CA PHE A 136 3.28 -9.90 8.34
C PHE A 136 2.11 -10.79 7.85
N PRO A 137 2.21 -11.83 7.00
CA PRO A 137 1.18 -12.86 7.11
C PRO A 137 1.34 -13.61 8.44
N TYR A 138 0.94 -12.98 9.56
CA TYR A 138 0.52 -13.62 10.79
C TYR A 138 -0.83 -13.05 11.24
N ARG A 139 -1.76 -14.01 11.38
CA ARG A 139 -3.22 -13.97 11.57
C ARG A 139 -4.04 -13.31 10.45
#